data_AF-A0A2U0SR31-F1
#
_entry.id   AF-A0A2U0SR31-F1
#
_cell.length_a   1.000
_cell.length_b   1.000
_cell.length_c   1.000
_cell.angle_alpha   90.00
_cell.angle_beta   90.00
_cell.angle_gamma   90.00
#
_symmetry.space_group_name_H-M   'P 1'
#
loop_
_entity.id
_entity.type
_entity.pdbx_description
1 polymer ?
#
loop_
_entity_poly.entity_id
_entity_poly.type
_entity_poly.pdbx_seq_one_letter_code
_entity_poly.pdbx_strand_id
1 'polypeptide(L)'
;MSTFAAALYAVSAPVLEISLLNALQLVLVIVAVGAFALLFKPLLVGIARAMVLVVRPKLSREERLARQQMREAQALKRTLGKMDGVSPSNAAELRALSTRA
;
A
#
# COMPACT_ATOMS: atom_id res chain seq x y z
N MET A 1 -6.61 -3.42 -60.38
CA MET A 1 -6.02 -3.02 -59.08
C MET A 1 -6.70 -3.83 -58.00
N SER A 2 -5.98 -4.70 -57.28
CA SER A 2 -6.59 -5.62 -56.32
C SER A 2 -7.11 -4.86 -55.09
N THR A 3 -8.34 -5.16 -54.68
CA THR A 3 -9.05 -4.54 -53.54
C THR A 3 -8.26 -4.63 -52.23
N PHE A 4 -7.46 -5.70 -52.08
CA PHE A 4 -6.56 -5.90 -50.95
C PHE A 4 -5.43 -4.86 -50.88
N ALA A 5 -4.83 -4.51 -52.03
CA ALA A 5 -3.78 -3.47 -52.07
C ALA A 5 -4.35 -2.09 -51.70
N ALA A 6 -5.58 -1.79 -52.13
CA ALA A 6 -6.27 -0.55 -51.76
C ALA A 6 -6.59 -0.49 -50.26
N ALA A 7 -7.01 -1.61 -49.66
CA ALA A 7 -7.27 -1.70 -48.23
C ALA A 7 -6.00 -1.54 -47.38
N LEU A 8 -4.88 -2.15 -47.80
CA LEU A 8 -3.61 -2.01 -47.11
C LEU A 8 -3.08 -0.56 -47.18
N TYR A 9 -3.24 0.09 -48.34
CA TYR A 9 -2.85 1.48 -48.54
C TYR A 9 -3.70 2.46 -47.73
N ALA A 10 -5.01 2.25 -47.64
CA ALA A 10 -5.90 3.10 -46.84
C ALA A 10 -5.57 3.06 -45.34
N VAL A 11 -5.07 1.91 -44.83
CA VAL A 11 -4.64 1.75 -43.43
C VAL A 11 -3.25 2.37 -43.18
N SER A 12 -2.35 2.32 -44.16
CA SER A 12 -0.97 2.83 -44.00
C SER A 12 -0.81 4.31 -44.37
N ALA A 13 -1.70 4.87 -45.19
CA ALA A 13 -1.73 6.28 -45.56
C ALA A 13 -1.62 7.26 -44.36
N PRO A 14 -2.39 7.10 -43.26
CA PRO A 14 -2.27 8.03 -42.12
C PRO A 14 -0.93 7.93 -41.38
N VAL A 15 -0.21 6.81 -41.49
CA VAL A 15 1.13 6.64 -40.91
C VAL A 15 2.19 7.28 -41.81
N LEU A 16 2.00 7.26 -43.13
CA LEU A 16 2.92 7.89 -44.10
C LEU A 16 2.81 9.43 -44.11
N GLU A 17 1.69 10.01 -43.67
CA GLU A 17 1.51 11.46 -43.57
C GLU A 17 2.09 12.09 -42.30
N ILE A 18 2.64 11.28 -41.38
CA ILE A 18 3.32 11.81 -40.20
C ILE A 18 4.60 12.49 -40.68
N SER A 19 4.58 13.82 -40.69
CA SER A 19 5.76 14.64 -40.93
C SER A 19 6.90 14.20 -39.99
N LEU A 20 8.12 14.12 -40.53
CA LEU A 20 9.31 13.68 -39.80
C LEU A 20 9.52 14.48 -38.49
N LEU A 21 9.12 15.75 -38.50
CA LEU A 21 9.12 16.64 -37.34
C LEU A 21 8.13 16.18 -36.26
N ASN A 22 6.92 15.76 -36.65
CA ASN A 22 5.91 15.26 -35.72
C ASN A 22 6.35 13.93 -35.10
N ALA A 23 6.97 13.05 -35.90
CA ALA A 23 7.53 11.80 -35.41
C ALA A 23 8.65 12.07 -34.38
N LEU A 24 9.58 12.99 -34.69
CA LEU A 24 10.64 13.40 -33.78
C LEU A 24 10.09 14.02 -32.50
N GLN A 25 9.10 14.89 -32.61
CA GLN A 25 8.44 15.51 -31.45
C GLN A 25 7.81 14.45 -30.55
N LEU A 26 7.13 13.45 -31.13
CA LEU A 26 6.50 12.37 -30.38
C LEU A 26 7.54 11.52 -29.63
N VAL A 27 8.66 11.20 -30.28
CA VAL A 27 9.78 10.51 -29.63
C VAL A 27 10.35 11.34 -28.48
N LEU A 28 10.56 12.65 -28.68
CA LEU A 28 11.06 13.54 -27.63
C LEU A 28 10.11 13.62 -26.45
N VAL A 29 8.79 13.68 -26.69
CA VAL A 29 7.78 13.67 -25.62
C VAL A 29 7.84 12.36 -24.84
N ILE A 30 7.93 11.21 -25.51
CA ILE A 30 8.04 9.91 -24.84
C ILE A 30 9.30 9.85 -23.98
N VAL A 31 10.44 10.29 -24.51
CA VAL A 31 11.72 10.32 -23.78
C VAL A 31 11.64 11.27 -22.59
N ALA A 32 11.06 12.47 -22.76
CA ALA A 32 10.90 13.44 -21.69
C ALA A 32 10.00 12.91 -20.56
N VAL A 33 8.86 12.29 -20.91
CA VAL A 33 7.95 11.67 -19.93
C VAL A 33 8.63 10.50 -19.23
N GLY A 34 9.37 9.66 -19.96
CA GLY A 34 10.12 8.54 -19.39
C GLY A 34 11.23 9.01 -18.43
N ALA A 35 12.00 10.02 -18.84
CA ALA A 35 13.04 10.63 -18.02
C ALA A 35 12.47 11.29 -16.76
N PHE A 36 11.36 12.00 -16.89
CA PHE A 36 10.63 12.58 -15.76
C PHE A 36 10.16 11.47 -14.80
N ALA A 37 9.53 10.43 -15.31
CA ALA A 37 9.06 9.31 -14.50
C ALA A 37 10.22 8.59 -13.77
N LEU A 38 11.38 8.45 -14.40
CA LEU A 38 12.57 7.84 -13.79
C LEU A 38 13.22 8.75 -12.74
N LEU A 39 13.37 10.03 -13.04
CA LEU A 39 13.99 11.01 -12.15
C LEU A 39 13.13 11.27 -10.91
N PHE A 40 11.81 11.35 -11.10
CA PHE A 40 10.84 11.52 -10.02
C PHE A 40 10.25 10.21 -9.51
N LYS A 41 10.79 9.05 -9.92
CA LYS A 41 10.38 7.74 -9.41
C LYS A 41 10.31 7.66 -7.88
N PRO A 42 11.32 8.12 -7.10
CA PRO A 42 11.22 8.06 -5.64
C PRO A 42 10.08 8.93 -5.09
N LEU A 43 9.79 10.07 -5.74
CA LEU A 43 8.74 10.99 -5.33
C LEU A 43 7.35 10.42 -5.64
N LEU A 44 7.15 9.86 -6.84
CA LEU A 44 5.91 9.18 -7.24
C LEU A 44 5.61 7.98 -6.33
N VAL A 45 6.63 7.18 -5.99
CA VAL A 45 6.49 6.06 -5.04
C VAL A 45 6.15 6.56 -3.63
N GLY A 46 6.76 7.67 -3.19
CA GLY A 46 6.44 8.32 -1.92
C GLY A 46 4.98 8.76 -1.84
N ILE A 47 4.49 9.45 -2.88
CA ILE A 47 3.08 9.88 -2.98
C ILE A 47 2.14 8.68 -2.99
N ALA A 48 2.43 7.65 -3.80
CA ALA A 48 1.61 6.45 -3.85
C ALA A 48 1.54 5.75 -2.48
N ARG A 49 2.66 5.65 -1.76
CA ARG A 49 2.69 5.09 -0.40
C ARG A 49 1.91 5.95 0.59
N ALA A 50 2.02 7.28 0.51
CA ALA A 50 1.24 8.19 1.35
C ALA A 50 -0.27 8.03 1.09
N MET A 51 -0.69 7.99 -0.18
CA MET A 51 -2.09 7.72 -0.54
C MET A 51 -2.58 6.36 -0.02
N VAL A 52 -1.76 5.31 -0.13
CA VAL A 52 -2.09 4.00 0.43
C VAL A 52 -2.24 4.06 1.95
N LEU A 53 -1.42 4.84 2.65
CA LEU A 53 -1.54 5.03 4.10
C LEU A 53 -2.78 5.85 4.49
N VAL A 54 -3.24 6.78 3.65
CA VAL A 54 -4.51 7.48 3.86
C VAL A 54 -5.69 6.52 3.76
N VAL A 55 -5.68 5.62 2.78
CA VAL A 55 -6.79 4.66 2.57
C VAL A 55 -6.72 3.48 3.54
N ARG A 56 -5.52 2.98 3.83
CA ARG A 56 -5.26 1.90 4.77
C ARG A 56 -4.19 2.34 5.77
N PRO A 57 -4.58 3.08 6.83
CA PRO A 57 -3.66 3.47 7.87
C PRO A 57 -3.03 2.23 8.48
N LYS A 58 -1.72 2.07 8.27
CA LYS A 58 -0.95 1.02 8.93
C LYS A 58 -0.78 1.44 10.39
N LEU A 59 -1.37 0.68 11.31
CA LEU A 59 -1.12 0.82 12.75
C LEU A 59 0.39 0.88 13.00
N SER A 60 0.83 1.96 13.65
CA SER A 60 2.22 2.17 14.02
C SER A 60 2.72 1.02 14.90
N ARG A 61 4.04 0.84 14.99
CA ARG A 61 4.62 -0.23 15.83
C ARG A 61 4.21 -0.07 17.29
N GLU A 62 4.13 1.17 17.77
CA GLU A 62 3.71 1.50 19.14
C GLU A 62 2.24 1.16 19.36
N GLU A 63 1.35 1.51 18.43
CA GLU A 63 -0.07 1.17 18.52
C GLU A 63 -0.32 -0.35 18.49
N ARG A 64 0.51 -1.10 17.75
CA ARG A 64 0.42 -2.56 17.74
C ARG A 64 0.82 -3.16 19.08
N LEU A 65 1.91 -2.68 19.67
CA LEU A 65 2.36 -3.11 21.00
C LEU A 65 1.33 -2.76 22.07
N ALA A 66 0.80 -1.54 22.05
CA ALA A 66 -0.26 -1.13 22.97
C ALA A 66 -1.50 -2.02 22.84
N ARG A 67 -1.94 -2.33 21.62
CA ARG A 67 -3.08 -3.27 21.40
C ARG A 67 -2.78 -4.67 21.90
N GLN A 68 -1.56 -5.17 21.74
CA GLN A 68 -1.17 -6.47 22.25
C GLN A 68 -1.19 -6.50 23.77
N GLN A 69 -0.58 -5.50 24.42
CA GLN A 69 -0.59 -5.36 25.89
C GLN A 69 -2.02 -5.24 26.44
N MET A 70 -2.90 -4.47 25.79
CA MET A 70 -4.31 -4.38 26.19
C MET A 70 -5.01 -5.74 26.09
N ARG A 71 -4.73 -6.54 25.05
CA ARG A 71 -5.30 -7.89 24.91
C ARG A 71 -4.80 -8.84 25.99
N GLU A 72 -3.50 -8.79 26.31
CA GLU A 72 -2.89 -9.59 27.37
C GLU A 72 -3.48 -9.23 28.74
N ALA A 73 -3.59 -7.93 29.05
CA ALA A 73 -4.23 -7.45 30.27
C ALA A 73 -5.72 -7.86 30.37
N GLN A 74 -6.46 -7.81 29.25
CA GLN A 74 -7.85 -8.29 29.21
C GLN A 74 -7.96 -9.81 29.40
N ALA A 75 -7.04 -10.59 28.82
CA ALA A 75 -7.01 -12.03 29.00
C ALA A 75 -6.72 -12.40 30.47
N LEU A 76 -5.77 -11.72 31.11
CA LEU A 76 -5.46 -11.88 32.53
C LEU A 76 -6.64 -11.50 33.42
N LYS A 77 -7.33 -10.39 33.14
CA LYS A 77 -8.55 -10.02 33.88
C LYS A 77 -9.65 -11.08 33.78
N ARG A 78 -9.82 -11.70 32.60
CA ARG A 78 -10.78 -12.79 32.41
C ARG A 78 -10.39 -14.06 33.18
N THR A 79 -9.10 -14.41 33.22
CA THR A 79 -8.65 -15.60 33.96
C THR A 79 -8.78 -15.39 35.47
N LEU A 80 -8.44 -14.20 35.98
CA LEU A 80 -8.66 -13.82 37.37
C LEU A 80 -10.14 -13.88 37.76
N GLY A 81 -11.03 -13.31 36.95
CA GLY A 81 -12.48 -13.36 37.22
C GLY A 81 -13.07 -14.78 37.21
N LYS A 82 -12.51 -15.70 36.40
CA LYS A 82 -12.87 -17.13 36.46
C LYS A 82 -12.35 -17.82 37.72
N MET A 83 -11.15 -17.45 38.18
CA MET A 83 -10.56 -18.01 39.39
C MET A 83 -11.21 -17.46 40.66
N ASP A 84 -11.69 -16.21 40.69
CA ASP A 84 -12.41 -15.64 41.84
C ASP A 84 -13.63 -16.52 42.24
N GLY A 85 -14.26 -17.21 41.28
CA GLY A 85 -15.39 -18.12 41.53
C GLY A 85 -15.01 -19.54 41.97
N VAL A 86 -13.75 -19.95 41.82
CA VAL A 86 -13.27 -21.32 42.14
C VAL A 86 -12.29 -21.33 43.32
N SER A 87 -11.38 -20.36 43.37
CA SER A 87 -10.37 -20.18 44.41
C SER A 87 -10.01 -18.68 44.55
N PRO A 88 -10.66 -17.94 45.46
CA PRO A 88 -10.45 -16.51 45.62
C PRO A 88 -9.05 -16.16 46.17
N SER A 89 -8.41 -17.06 46.92
CA SER A 89 -7.04 -16.88 47.41
C SER A 89 -6.03 -16.85 46.27
N ASN A 90 -6.13 -17.79 45.32
CA ASN A 90 -5.21 -17.87 44.18
C ASN A 90 -5.40 -16.68 43.23
N ALA A 91 -6.63 -16.19 43.06
CA ALA A 91 -6.90 -14.98 42.29
C ALA A 91 -6.32 -13.72 42.97
N ALA A 92 -6.35 -13.64 44.30
CA ALA A 92 -5.72 -12.56 45.06
C ALA A 92 -4.18 -12.59 44.94
N GLU A 93 -3.57 -13.78 45.02
CA GLU A 93 -2.12 -13.95 44.83
C GLU A 93 -1.68 -13.55 43.41
N LEU A 94 -2.42 -13.95 42.38
CA LEU A 94 -2.10 -13.56 41.00
C LEU A 94 -2.26 -12.04 40.77
N ARG A 95 -3.23 -11.39 41.41
CA ARG A 95 -3.32 -9.91 41.41
C ARG A 95 -2.12 -9.26 42.10
N ALA A 96 -1.71 -9.79 43.27
CA ALA A 96 -0.54 -9.29 43.99
C ALA A 96 0.75 -9.47 43.18
N LEU A 97 0.92 -10.58 42.46
CA LEU A 97 2.05 -10.79 41.56
C LEU A 97 2.02 -9.83 40.36
N SER A 98 0.85 -9.60 39.77
CA SER A 98 0.70 -8.70 38.61
C SER A 98 0.92 -7.21 38.93
N THR A 99 0.78 -6.81 40.20
CA THR A 99 1.00 -5.43 40.64
C THR A 99 2.42 -5.18 41.14
N ARG A 100 3.19 -6.26 41.37
CA ARG A 100 4.57 -6.21 41.83
C ARG A 100 5.61 -6.26 40.71
N ALA A 101 5.24 -6.82 39.55
CA ALA A 101 6.05 -6.85 38.34
C ALA A 101 5.87 -5.56 37.51
#